data_AF-W4MBN8-F1
#
_entry.id   AF-W4MBN8-F1
#
_cell.length_a   1.000
_cell.length_b   1.000
_cell.length_c   1.000
_cell.angle_alpha   90.00
_cell.angle_beta   90.00
_cell.angle_gamma   90.00
#
_symmetry.space_group_name_H-M   'P 1'
#
loop_
_entity.id
_entity.type
_entity.pdbx_description
1 polymer ?
#
loop_
_entity_poly.entity_id
_entity_poly.type
_entity_poly.pdbx_seq_one_letter_code
_entity_poly.pdbx_strand_id
1 'polypeptide(L)'
;MLWLGAACEAQIGRLGIVRFPRGYYIYAGSVKGGLAMRLHRHVHGASTRHWHIDYLRPQTRILAWSAFAGPHYPECALAQTLLLRGDVVCPRFGASDCSCPAHLVYYPHRVDVVQALQQLAAPTASESPLADLTQPAYWYGGTRAGFPLVQTIGERDHAVHQNARVR
;
A
#
# COMPACT_ATOMS: atom_id res chain seq x y z
N MET A 1 1.81 2.91 0.11
CA MET A 1 1.49 3.75 1.27
C MET A 1 0.20 4.51 1.01
N LEU A 2 -0.74 4.38 1.93
CA LEU A 2 -2.03 5.03 1.97
C LEU A 2 -2.10 5.88 3.24
N TRP A 3 -2.81 6.99 3.18
CA TRP A 3 -3.15 7.83 4.32
C TRP A 3 -4.66 7.84 4.50
N LEU A 4 -5.10 7.55 5.72
CA LEU A 4 -6.49 7.66 6.15
C LEU A 4 -6.63 8.87 7.09
N GLY A 5 -7.28 9.93 6.59
CA GLY A 5 -7.35 11.23 7.27
C GLY A 5 -8.22 11.24 8.53
N ALA A 6 -9.19 10.34 8.63
CA ALA A 6 -10.08 10.16 9.77
C ALA A 6 -10.39 8.68 9.94
N ALA A 7 -10.57 8.23 11.19
CA ALA A 7 -10.97 6.85 11.44
C ALA A 7 -12.30 6.55 10.73
N CYS A 8 -12.43 5.35 10.17
CA CYS A 8 -13.63 4.95 9.45
C CYS A 8 -13.97 3.48 9.71
N GLU A 9 -15.21 3.10 9.41
CA GLU A 9 -15.61 1.71 9.31
C GLU A 9 -15.83 1.35 7.85
N ALA A 10 -15.32 0.20 7.43
CA ALA A 10 -15.46 -0.27 6.06
C ALA A 10 -15.81 -1.75 6.04
N GLN A 11 -16.76 -2.12 5.18
CA GLN A 11 -17.06 -3.51 4.88
C GLN A 11 -16.00 -4.06 3.91
N ILE A 12 -15.16 -4.99 4.37
CA ILE A 12 -14.05 -5.57 3.63
C ILE A 12 -14.42 -6.96 3.13
N GLY A 13 -15.18 -7.04 2.04
CA GLY A 13 -15.57 -8.32 1.42
C GLY A 13 -16.07 -9.35 2.44
N ARG A 14 -15.43 -10.53 2.49
CA ARG A 14 -15.76 -11.61 3.43
C ARG A 14 -15.18 -11.42 4.84
N LEU A 15 -14.29 -10.45 5.06
CA LEU A 15 -13.72 -10.12 6.37
C LEU A 15 -14.68 -9.29 7.25
N GLY A 16 -15.84 -8.88 6.71
CA GLY A 16 -16.87 -8.17 7.45
C GLY A 16 -16.57 -6.68 7.64
N ILE A 17 -17.24 -6.06 8.62
CA ILE A 17 -17.05 -4.65 8.95
C ILE A 17 -15.85 -4.52 9.87
N VAL A 18 -14.93 -3.64 9.51
CA VAL A 18 -13.69 -3.40 10.26
C VAL A 18 -13.52 -1.91 10.49
N ARG A 19 -13.10 -1.55 11.70
CA ARG A 19 -12.78 -0.17 12.08
C ARG A 19 -11.30 0.12 11.82
N PHE A 20 -11.04 1.10 10.97
CA PHE A 20 -9.72 1.56 10.60
C PHE A 20 -9.41 2.88 11.34
N PRO A 21 -8.40 2.92 12.22
CA PRO A 21 -7.94 4.17 12.83
C PRO A 21 -7.40 5.16 11.79
N ARG A 22 -7.46 6.46 12.10
CA ARG A 22 -6.66 7.45 11.38
C ARG A 22 -5.19 7.03 11.41
N GLY A 23 -4.50 7.13 10.28
CA GLY A 23 -3.10 6.76 10.21
C GLY A 23 -2.64 6.38 8.81
N TYR A 24 -1.44 5.83 8.77
CA TYR A 24 -0.80 5.37 7.55
C TYR A 24 -0.95 3.87 7.41
N TYR A 25 -1.11 3.42 6.17
CA TYR A 25 -1.24 2.02 5.84
C TYR A 25 -0.30 1.64 4.70
N ILE A 26 0.31 0.47 4.81
CA ILE A 26 1.10 -0.11 3.73
C ILE A 26 0.48 -1.44 3.38
N TYR A 27 0.09 -1.58 2.12
CA TYR A 27 -0.43 -2.82 1.55
C TYR A 27 0.65 -3.46 0.69
N ALA A 28 1.04 -4.69 1.03
CA ALA A 28 1.88 -5.54 0.21
C ALA A 28 0.98 -6.41 -0.69
N GLY A 29 1.34 -6.54 -1.97
CA GLY A 29 0.57 -7.29 -2.95
C GLY A 29 1.45 -7.85 -4.06
N SER A 30 1.21 -9.08 -4.49
CA SER A 30 1.89 -9.73 -5.62
C SER A 30 1.09 -9.65 -6.91
N VAL A 31 1.76 -9.56 -8.07
CA VAL A 31 1.14 -9.57 -9.39
C VAL A 31 1.93 -10.42 -10.40
N LYS A 32 1.42 -11.60 -10.76
CA LYS A 32 2.10 -12.50 -11.72
C LYS A 32 2.20 -11.94 -13.15
N GLY A 33 1.44 -10.88 -13.46
CA GLY A 33 1.46 -10.15 -14.73
C GLY A 33 0.45 -9.01 -14.71
N GLY A 34 0.65 -7.97 -15.53
CA GLY A 34 -0.26 -6.81 -15.57
C GLY A 34 -0.07 -5.83 -14.40
N LEU A 35 1.16 -5.64 -13.93
CA LEU A 35 1.51 -4.65 -12.90
C LEU A 35 0.94 -3.27 -13.22
N ALA A 36 1.10 -2.79 -14.46
CA ALA A 36 0.58 -1.49 -14.89
C ALA A 36 -0.94 -1.37 -14.71
N MET A 37 -1.70 -2.41 -15.09
CA MET A 37 -3.15 -2.45 -14.93
C MET A 37 -3.56 -2.49 -13.45
N ARG A 38 -2.85 -3.27 -12.63
CA ARG A 38 -3.12 -3.35 -11.19
C ARG A 38 -2.80 -2.04 -10.48
N LEU A 39 -1.68 -1.41 -10.82
CA LEU A 39 -1.32 -0.09 -10.32
C LEU A 39 -2.35 0.96 -10.76
N HIS A 40 -2.72 1.00 -12.03
CA HIS A 40 -3.76 1.89 -12.53
C HIS A 40 -5.06 1.73 -11.73
N ARG A 41 -5.51 0.50 -11.53
CA ARG A 41 -6.71 0.20 -10.73
C ARG A 41 -6.57 0.68 -9.28
N HIS A 42 -5.44 0.44 -8.62
CA HIS A 42 -5.26 0.88 -7.23
C HIS A 42 -5.17 2.41 -7.14
N VAL A 43 -4.53 3.06 -8.12
CA VAL A 43 -4.30 4.49 -8.12
C VAL A 43 -5.54 5.30 -8.49
N HIS A 44 -6.26 4.89 -9.52
CA HIS A 44 -7.47 5.58 -9.97
C HIS A 44 -8.74 5.07 -9.28
N GLY A 45 -8.64 3.92 -8.62
CA GLY A 45 -9.80 3.23 -8.06
C GLY A 45 -10.40 2.26 -9.07
N ALA A 46 -11.29 1.43 -8.57
CA ALA A 46 -11.98 0.41 -9.33
C ALA A 46 -13.49 0.58 -9.20
N SER A 47 -14.22 0.39 -10.31
CA SER A 47 -15.67 0.30 -10.30
C SER A 47 -16.16 -0.99 -9.65
N THR A 48 -15.39 -2.08 -9.79
CA THR A 48 -15.65 -3.36 -9.11
C THR A 48 -14.72 -3.53 -7.92
N ARG A 49 -15.11 -4.34 -6.93
CA ARG A 49 -14.25 -4.67 -5.78
C ARG A 49 -13.79 -6.11 -5.92
N HIS A 50 -12.51 -6.32 -6.20
CA HIS A 50 -11.92 -7.65 -6.40
C HIS A 50 -10.92 -8.00 -5.29
N TRP A 51 -10.11 -7.03 -4.87
CA TRP A 51 -9.16 -7.20 -3.78
C TRP A 51 -9.62 -6.49 -2.53
N HIS A 52 -9.21 -6.96 -1.35
CA HIS A 52 -9.55 -6.29 -0.07
C HIS A 52 -9.17 -4.80 -0.08
N ILE A 53 -8.05 -4.45 -0.72
CA ILE A 53 -7.62 -3.06 -0.86
C ILE A 53 -8.59 -2.21 -1.66
N ASP A 54 -9.35 -2.78 -2.61
CA ASP A 54 -10.35 -2.04 -3.40
C ASP A 54 -11.49 -1.52 -2.51
N TYR A 55 -11.77 -2.16 -1.37
CA TYR A 55 -12.78 -1.73 -0.41
C TYR A 55 -12.31 -0.55 0.45
N LEU A 56 -11.04 -0.56 0.85
CA LEU A 56 -10.46 0.49 1.69
C LEU A 56 -10.00 1.70 0.88
N ARG A 57 -9.54 1.50 -0.37
CA ARG A 57 -8.93 2.54 -1.23
C ARG A 57 -9.75 3.83 -1.28
N PRO A 58 -11.08 3.83 -1.50
CA PRO A 58 -11.87 5.06 -1.62
C PRO A 58 -11.81 5.98 -0.39
N GLN A 59 -11.51 5.43 0.79
CA GLN A 59 -11.39 6.20 2.04
C GLN A 59 -9.97 6.76 2.26
N THR A 60 -9.03 6.42 1.39
CA THR A 60 -7.61 6.70 1.59
C THR A 60 -7.02 7.51 0.44
N ARG A 61 -6.00 8.31 0.77
CA ARG A 61 -5.14 8.95 -0.23
C ARG A 61 -3.88 8.13 -0.43
N ILE A 62 -3.50 7.87 -1.68
CA ILE A 62 -2.20 7.26 -1.97
C ILE A 62 -1.12 8.33 -1.79
N LEU A 63 -0.10 8.00 -1.00
CA LEU A 63 1.06 8.87 -0.80
C LEU A 63 2.30 8.38 -1.53
N ALA A 64 2.45 7.06 -1.67
CA ALA A 64 3.59 6.46 -2.36
C ALA A 64 3.27 5.00 -2.72
N TRP A 65 4.01 4.45 -3.67
CA TRP A 65 4.04 3.03 -3.96
C TRP A 65 5.43 2.65 -4.46
N SER A 66 5.77 1.37 -4.36
CA SER A 66 6.99 0.81 -4.93
C SER A 66 6.65 -0.57 -5.49
N ALA A 67 7.36 -0.96 -6.53
CA ALA A 67 7.24 -2.28 -7.14
C ALA A 67 8.63 -2.91 -7.19
N PHE A 68 8.68 -4.19 -6.85
CA PHE A 68 9.87 -5.01 -6.87
C PHE A 68 9.68 -6.09 -7.94
N ALA A 69 10.69 -6.31 -8.78
CA ALA A 69 10.71 -7.40 -9.74
C ALA A 69 11.71 -8.46 -9.29
N GLY A 70 11.35 -9.73 -9.39
CA GLY A 70 12.24 -10.84 -9.02
C GLY A 70 11.54 -12.20 -9.11
N PRO A 71 12.31 -13.30 -9.25
CA PRO A 71 11.79 -14.66 -9.40
C PRO A 71 11.16 -15.18 -8.10
N HIS A 72 11.61 -14.70 -6.94
CA HIS A 72 11.06 -15.05 -5.64
C HIS A 72 10.08 -13.98 -5.18
N TYR A 73 8.79 -14.34 -5.13
CA TYR A 73 7.72 -13.41 -4.83
C TYR A 73 7.72 -13.04 -3.33
N PRO A 74 8.12 -11.82 -2.95
CA PRO A 74 8.40 -11.51 -1.56
C PRO A 74 7.18 -10.99 -0.81
N GLU A 75 5.95 -11.06 -1.35
CA GLU A 75 4.78 -10.39 -0.72
C GLU A 75 4.65 -10.75 0.77
N CYS A 76 4.78 -12.03 1.10
CA CYS A 76 4.76 -12.50 2.49
C CYS A 76 5.96 -11.97 3.28
N ALA A 77 7.18 -12.00 2.70
CA ALA A 77 8.39 -11.51 3.35
C ALA A 77 8.36 -9.98 3.57
N LEU A 78 7.83 -9.22 2.61
CA LEU A 78 7.57 -7.78 2.70
C LEU A 78 6.54 -7.50 3.80
N ALA A 79 5.40 -8.21 3.78
CA ALA A 79 4.38 -8.05 4.80
C ALA A 79 4.92 -8.35 6.21
N GLN A 80 5.69 -9.41 6.38
CA GLN A 80 6.34 -9.75 7.64
C GLN A 80 7.34 -8.69 8.09
N THR A 81 8.17 -8.19 7.18
CA THR A 81 9.15 -7.14 7.50
C THR A 81 8.46 -5.85 7.95
N LEU A 82 7.37 -5.47 7.27
CA LEU A 82 6.56 -4.32 7.65
C LEU A 82 5.93 -4.52 9.04
N LEU A 83 5.47 -5.73 9.37
CA LEU A 83 4.87 -6.04 10.66
C LEU A 83 5.84 -5.94 11.85
N LEU A 84 7.17 -5.90 11.63
CA LEU A 84 8.13 -5.68 12.72
C LEU A 84 7.99 -4.31 13.41
N ARG A 85 7.31 -3.36 12.76
CA ARG A 85 7.20 -1.95 13.21
C ARG A 85 5.78 -1.41 13.12
N GLY A 86 4.80 -2.25 12.80
CA GLY A 86 3.43 -1.82 12.59
C GLY A 86 2.43 -2.89 13.00
N ASP A 87 1.16 -2.49 13.05
CA ASP A 87 0.11 -3.31 13.64
C ASP A 87 -0.83 -3.90 12.59
N VAL A 88 -1.47 -5.01 12.96
CA VAL A 88 -2.58 -5.58 12.21
C VAL A 88 -3.90 -4.98 12.69
N VAL A 89 -4.51 -4.14 11.86
CA VAL A 89 -5.87 -3.60 12.11
C VAL A 89 -6.96 -4.53 11.60
N CYS A 90 -6.70 -5.21 10.47
CA CYS A 90 -7.64 -6.13 9.86
C CYS A 90 -6.96 -7.49 9.65
N PRO A 91 -7.24 -8.48 10.51
CA PRO A 91 -6.70 -9.83 10.33
C PRO A 91 -7.07 -10.39 8.97
N ARG A 92 -6.13 -11.13 8.38
CA ARG A 92 -6.23 -11.81 7.08
C ARG A 92 -6.41 -10.87 5.88
N PHE A 93 -6.27 -9.55 6.05
CA PHE A 93 -6.41 -8.58 4.96
C PHE A 93 -5.37 -8.85 3.87
N GLY A 94 -5.85 -9.29 2.71
CA GLY A 94 -5.01 -9.58 1.53
C GLY A 94 -4.16 -10.85 1.65
N ALA A 95 -4.36 -11.65 2.71
CA ALA A 95 -3.56 -12.83 3.00
C ALA A 95 -4.36 -14.14 2.83
N SER A 96 -5.41 -14.16 2.01
CA SER A 96 -6.37 -15.28 1.92
C SER A 96 -5.73 -16.61 1.50
N ASP A 97 -4.63 -16.57 0.77
CA ASP A 97 -3.91 -17.71 0.19
C ASP A 97 -2.60 -18.07 0.93
N CYS A 98 -2.29 -17.39 2.03
CA CYS A 98 -1.10 -17.65 2.85
C CYS A 98 -1.45 -17.62 4.35
N SER A 99 -0.48 -17.93 5.21
CA SER A 99 -0.65 -17.92 6.68
C SER A 99 -0.33 -16.57 7.34
N CYS A 100 0.00 -15.53 6.56
CA CYS A 100 0.35 -14.22 7.12
C CYS A 100 -0.79 -13.63 7.97
N PRO A 101 -0.46 -12.92 9.07
CA PRO A 101 -1.47 -12.23 9.89
C PRO A 101 -2.30 -11.24 9.08
N ALA A 102 -1.66 -10.43 8.25
CA ALA A 102 -2.26 -9.56 7.24
C ALA A 102 -1.18 -9.06 6.28
N HIS A 103 -1.58 -8.61 5.08
CA HIS A 103 -0.74 -7.89 4.13
C HIS A 103 -1.01 -6.39 4.12
N LEU A 104 -1.94 -5.91 4.95
CA LEU A 104 -2.15 -4.51 5.25
C LEU A 104 -1.62 -4.22 6.66
N VAL A 105 -0.63 -3.34 6.74
CA VAL A 105 0.04 -2.96 7.99
C VAL A 105 -0.27 -1.51 8.33
N TYR A 106 -0.61 -1.26 9.59
CA TYR A 106 -0.96 0.06 10.12
C TYR A 106 0.21 0.72 10.85
N TYR A 107 0.31 2.04 10.71
CA TYR A 107 1.26 2.88 11.42
C TYR A 107 0.56 4.17 11.88
N PRO A 108 0.68 4.56 13.17
CA PRO A 108 0.09 5.79 13.67
C PRO A 108 0.79 7.05 13.13
N HIS A 109 2.09 6.98 12.81
CA HIS A 109 2.91 8.11 12.38
C HIS A 109 3.62 7.87 11.04
N ARG A 110 3.91 8.97 10.30
CA ARG A 110 4.55 8.93 8.98
C ARG A 110 6.01 8.48 9.03
N VAL A 111 6.72 8.85 10.11
CA VAL A 111 8.16 8.56 10.27
C VAL A 111 8.41 7.05 10.31
N ASP A 112 7.57 6.32 11.04
CA ASP A 112 7.66 4.84 11.14
C ASP A 112 7.53 4.18 9.77
N VAL A 113 6.69 4.73 8.89
CA VAL A 113 6.53 4.25 7.52
C VAL A 113 7.75 4.52 6.66
N VAL A 114 8.33 5.73 6.74
CA VAL A 114 9.54 6.06 5.96
C VAL A 114 10.69 5.14 6.34
N GLN A 115 10.87 4.91 7.64
CA GLN A 115 11.88 3.98 8.14
C GLN A 115 11.63 2.54 7.66
N ALA A 116 10.38 2.07 7.72
CA ALA A 116 10.01 0.74 7.22
C ALA A 116 10.31 0.58 5.71
N LEU A 117 10.00 1.60 4.90
CA LEU A 117 10.28 1.59 3.46
C LEU A 117 11.79 1.68 3.14
N GLN A 118 12.57 2.40 3.93
CA GLN A 118 14.02 2.49 3.77
C GLN A 118 14.71 1.16 4.08
N GLN A 119 14.28 0.46 5.13
CA GLN A 119 14.85 -0.85 5.50
C GLN A 119 14.52 -1.94 4.47
N LEU A 120 13.34 -1.89 3.85
CA LEU A 120 12.98 -2.79 2.74
C LEU A 120 13.84 -2.58 1.49
N ALA A 121 14.44 -1.41 1.36
CA ALA A 121 15.20 -1.01 0.20
C ALA A 121 16.71 -1.07 0.38
N ALA A 122 17.17 -1.00 1.63
CA ALA A 122 18.55 -1.25 1.96
C ALA A 122 18.83 -2.73 1.64
N PRO A 123 19.75 -3.04 0.70
CA PRO A 123 20.21 -4.40 0.54
C PRO A 123 20.80 -4.84 1.88
N THR A 124 20.17 -5.81 2.52
CA THR A 124 20.65 -6.32 3.80
C THR A 124 21.96 -7.04 3.53
N ALA A 125 23.07 -6.45 3.97
CA ALA A 125 24.39 -7.06 3.95
C ALA A 125 24.47 -8.18 5.01
N SER A 126 23.72 -9.26 4.82
CA SER A 126 23.94 -10.61 5.34
C SER A 126 22.65 -11.43 5.16
N GLU A 127 22.71 -12.46 4.32
CA GLU A 127 21.87 -13.67 4.33
C GLU A 127 20.36 -13.49 4.63
N SER A 128 19.69 -12.59 3.93
CA SER A 128 18.23 -12.43 4.02
C SER A 128 17.54 -13.10 2.82
N PRO A 129 16.39 -13.78 2.99
CA PRO A 129 15.57 -14.32 1.88
C PRO A 129 15.04 -13.24 0.90
N LEU A 130 15.37 -11.96 1.15
CA LEU A 130 15.12 -10.80 0.29
C LEU A 130 16.26 -10.53 -0.71
N ALA A 131 17.35 -11.32 -0.70
CA ALA A 131 18.54 -11.10 -1.53
C ALA A 131 18.28 -11.14 -3.06
N ASP A 132 17.18 -11.77 -3.50
CA ASP A 132 16.79 -11.86 -4.91
C ASP A 132 15.86 -10.73 -5.38
N LEU A 133 15.54 -9.76 -4.52
CA LEU A 133 14.78 -8.59 -4.93
C LEU A 133 15.70 -7.59 -5.59
N THR A 134 15.45 -7.31 -6.87
CA THR A 134 16.05 -6.13 -7.51
C THR A 134 15.69 -4.88 -6.69
N GLN A 135 16.66 -3.97 -6.54
CA GLN A 135 16.49 -2.75 -5.75
C GLN A 135 15.14 -2.09 -6.03
N PRO A 136 14.40 -1.61 -5.00
CA PRO A 136 13.15 -0.92 -5.24
C PRO A 136 13.36 0.21 -6.24
N ALA A 137 12.61 0.20 -7.33
CA ALA A 137 12.47 1.39 -8.14
C ALA A 137 11.69 2.40 -7.30
N TYR A 138 12.41 3.30 -6.63
CA TYR A 138 11.84 4.44 -5.95
C TYR A 138 11.33 5.43 -6.99
N TRP A 139 10.01 5.64 -7.01
CA TRP A 139 9.41 6.69 -7.83
C TRP A 139 8.85 7.77 -6.92
N TYR A 140 9.69 8.78 -6.68
CA TYR A 140 9.28 10.08 -6.17
C TYR A 140 9.67 11.13 -7.22
N GLY A 141 8.68 11.73 -7.89
CA GLY A 141 8.90 12.94 -8.69
C GLY A 141 9.46 12.80 -10.12
N GLY A 142 8.90 11.92 -10.97
CA GLY A 142 8.92 12.12 -12.43
C GLY A 142 10.04 11.47 -13.25
N THR A 143 9.64 10.44 -14.04
CA THR A 143 10.17 9.88 -15.33
C THR A 143 11.69 9.61 -15.52
N ARG A 144 12.09 8.47 -16.12
CA ARG A 144 11.80 8.14 -17.53
C ARG A 144 11.82 6.63 -17.85
N ALA A 145 10.63 6.03 -17.99
CA ALA A 145 10.35 4.93 -18.93
C ALA A 145 8.82 4.78 -19.13
N GLY A 146 8.32 5.26 -20.26
CA GLY A 146 7.19 4.67 -21.02
C GLY A 146 5.76 4.59 -20.44
N PHE A 147 5.51 4.93 -19.18
CA PHE A 147 4.14 5.12 -18.66
C PHE A 147 4.09 6.45 -17.89
N PRO A 148 3.03 7.27 -18.02
CA PRO A 148 2.81 8.35 -17.07
C PRO A 148 2.43 7.71 -15.72
N LEU A 149 3.47 7.34 -14.95
CA LEU A 149 3.35 7.01 -13.54
C LEU A 149 2.69 8.19 -12.85
N VAL A 150 1.54 7.92 -12.25
CA VAL A 150 0.62 8.91 -11.69
C VAL A 150 1.30 9.89 -10.74
N GLN A 151 0.85 11.13 -10.87
CA GLN A 151 1.29 12.38 -10.24
C GLN A 151 1.66 12.28 -8.76
N THR A 152 2.70 13.03 -8.39
CA THR A 152 2.86 13.60 -7.05
C THR A 152 1.64 14.45 -6.72
N ILE A 153 0.76 13.99 -5.82
CA ILE A 153 -0.09 14.92 -5.07
C ILE A 153 0.84 15.60 -4.06
N GLY A 154 1.53 16.63 -4.54
CA GLY A 154 2.39 17.50 -3.75
C GLY A 154 1.60 18.13 -2.61
N GLU A 155 2.29 18.44 -1.53
CA GLU A 155 1.76 19.04 -0.29
C GLU A 155 1.22 20.48 -0.48
N ARG A 156 0.73 20.87 -1.68
CA ARG A 156 0.21 22.22 -1.97
C ARG A 156 -1.27 22.32 -2.35
N ASP A 157 -1.98 21.21 -2.60
CA ASP A 157 -3.44 21.26 -2.78
C ASP A 157 -4.16 21.00 -1.45
N HIS A 158 -3.89 21.86 -0.47
CA HIS A 158 -4.56 21.89 0.85
C HIS A 158 -5.93 22.57 0.85
N ALA A 159 -6.49 22.88 -0.33
CA ALA A 159 -7.85 23.36 -0.47
C ALA A 159 -8.49 22.67 -1.67
N VAL A 160 -9.54 21.88 -1.40
CA VAL A 160 -10.73 21.58 -2.22
C VAL A 160 -11.20 20.18 -1.82
N HIS A 161 -11.84 20.08 -0.66
CA HIS A 161 -12.98 19.19 -0.41
C HIS A 161 -13.80 19.75 0.76
N GLN A 162 -13.95 21.08 0.79
CA GLN A 162 -15.13 21.72 1.38
C GLN A 162 -15.94 22.24 0.18
N ASN A 163 -17.23 21.93 0.18
CA ASN A 163 -18.24 22.22 -0.86
C ASN A 163 -18.47 21.12 -1.89
N ALA A 164 -19.10 20.04 -1.44
CA ALA A 164 -20.23 19.48 -2.19
C ALA A 164 -21.41 19.34 -1.23
N ARG A 165 -21.97 20.49 -0.84
CA ARG A 165 -23.33 20.56 -0.28
C ARG A 165 -24.31 20.34 -1.42
N VAL A 166 -25.34 19.54 -1.14
CA VAL A 166 -26.75 19.73 -1.50
C VAL A 166 -27.00 20.48 -2.81
N ARG A 167 -27.46 19.76 -3.83
CA ARG A 167 -28.67 20.03 -4.59
C ARG A 167 -29.08 18.80 -5.38
#